data_AF-A0A8R1TXK7-F1
#
_entry.id   AF-A0A8R1TXK7-F1
#
_cell.length_a   1.000
_cell.length_b   1.000
_cell.length_c   1.000
_cell.angle_alpha   90.00
_cell.angle_beta   90.00
_cell.angle_gamma   90.00
#
_symmetry.space_group_name_H-M   'P 1'
#
loop_
_entity.id
_entity.type
_entity.pdbx_description
1 polymer ?
#
loop_
_entity_poly.entity_id
_entity_poly.type
_entity_poly.pdbx_seq_one_letter_code
_entity_poly.pdbx_strand_id
1 'polypeptide(L)'
;MESDELDEMMKWEANIQPPTIDELRTYTKNIFGCKYIKYMYSKFKNECPTGRMRIANFKKMFGSYFPPCLDDAYVLRLFTAFANGKEEMTFKDLMESLALLYLPTPETNAVWTIRMIKGCDVETITEADLLAFVKSVFRLAMFEKSKENRTSDGGFQMIDTILQNVAIHRSHGTFKALDKHGNGYICKSDFVNFFQVHHFDAILE
;
A
#
# COMPACT_ATOMS: atom_id res chain seq x y z
N MET A 1 4.61 8.21 -37.20
CA MET A 1 3.15 8.14 -37.46
C MET A 1 2.46 7.34 -36.37
N GLU A 2 2.87 6.11 -36.06
CA GLU A 2 2.33 5.36 -34.90
C GLU A 2 2.53 6.04 -33.54
N SER A 3 3.61 6.80 -33.34
CA SER A 3 3.85 7.55 -32.10
C SER A 3 2.88 8.72 -31.90
N ASP A 4 2.46 9.37 -32.98
CA ASP A 4 1.51 10.51 -32.92
C ASP A 4 0.08 10.01 -32.71
N GLU A 5 -0.28 8.84 -33.27
CA GLU A 5 -1.60 8.22 -33.04
C GLU A 5 -1.78 7.75 -31.60
N LEU A 6 -0.72 7.25 -30.93
CA LEU A 6 -0.76 6.89 -29.52
C LEU A 6 -0.89 8.12 -28.60
N ASP A 7 -0.22 9.22 -28.94
CA ASP A 7 -0.30 10.49 -28.20
C ASP A 7 -1.67 11.18 -28.41
N GLU A 8 -2.26 11.05 -29.62
CA GLU A 8 -3.64 11.48 -29.86
C GLU A 8 -4.67 10.58 -29.18
N MET A 9 -4.50 9.25 -29.16
CA MET A 9 -5.39 8.34 -28.43
C MET A 9 -5.38 8.60 -26.92
N MET A 10 -4.22 8.94 -26.32
CA MET A 10 -4.13 9.34 -24.91
C MET A 10 -4.85 10.67 -24.62
N LYS A 11 -4.97 11.55 -25.60
CA LYS A 11 -5.60 12.87 -25.45
C LYS A 11 -7.11 12.82 -25.20
N TRP A 12 -7.76 11.68 -25.47
CA TRP A 12 -9.21 11.54 -25.46
C TRP A 12 -9.74 10.86 -24.19
N GLU A 13 -8.85 10.44 -23.28
CA GLU A 13 -9.27 9.98 -21.97
C GLU A 13 -9.92 11.15 -21.20
N ALA A 14 -11.22 11.03 -20.92
CA ALA A 14 -11.97 12.08 -20.25
C ALA A 14 -11.32 12.44 -18.90
N ASN A 15 -10.97 13.72 -18.76
CA ASN A 15 -10.38 14.29 -17.56
C ASN A 15 -11.31 14.09 -16.35
N ILE A 16 -10.78 13.50 -15.28
CA ILE A 16 -11.51 13.37 -14.02
C ILE A 16 -11.34 14.66 -13.21
N GLN A 17 -12.44 15.37 -12.98
CA GLN A 17 -12.45 16.48 -12.03
C GLN A 17 -12.51 15.93 -10.60
N PRO A 18 -11.71 16.47 -9.66
CA PRO A 18 -11.81 16.09 -8.27
C PRO A 18 -13.13 16.59 -7.67
N PRO A 19 -13.61 15.98 -6.56
CA PRO A 19 -14.66 16.56 -5.74
C PRO A 19 -14.27 17.94 -5.22
N THR A 20 -15.26 18.70 -4.75
CA THR A 20 -15.04 19.99 -4.11
C THR A 20 -14.16 19.85 -2.86
N ILE A 21 -13.54 20.96 -2.43
CA ILE A 21 -12.71 20.95 -1.22
C ILE A 21 -13.53 20.55 0.01
N ASP A 22 -14.79 20.98 0.12
CA ASP A 22 -15.64 20.65 1.27
C ASP A 22 -16.03 19.17 1.29
N GLU A 23 -16.29 18.57 0.12
CA GLU A 23 -16.49 17.12 0.01
C GLU A 23 -15.22 16.36 0.39
N LEU A 24 -14.05 16.77 -0.12
CA LEU A 24 -12.76 16.16 0.24
C LEU A 24 -12.47 16.28 1.74
N ARG A 25 -12.78 17.42 2.36
CA ARG A 25 -12.68 17.57 3.81
C ARG A 25 -13.60 16.60 4.55
N THR A 26 -14.81 16.40 4.05
CA THR A 26 -15.75 15.44 4.63
C THR A 26 -15.24 14.00 4.50
N TYR A 27 -14.79 13.59 3.31
CA TYR A 27 -14.22 12.24 3.08
C TYR A 27 -12.97 11.97 3.93
N THR A 28 -12.16 13.00 4.16
CA THR A 28 -10.94 12.91 4.97
C THR A 28 -11.19 13.19 6.45
N LYS A 29 -12.46 13.18 6.90
CA LYS A 29 -12.86 13.43 8.29
C LYS A 29 -12.24 14.71 8.88
N ASN A 30 -12.06 15.73 8.05
CA ASN A 30 -11.45 17.02 8.36
C ASN A 30 -9.99 16.96 8.83
N ILE A 31 -9.26 15.85 8.63
CA ILE A 31 -7.84 15.79 9.05
C ILE A 31 -6.96 16.73 8.24
N PHE A 32 -7.33 17.00 6.99
CA PHE A 32 -6.61 17.91 6.11
C PHE A 32 -7.35 19.23 5.96
N GLY A 33 -6.64 20.33 6.19
CA GLY A 33 -7.15 21.67 5.93
C GLY A 33 -7.15 22.02 4.43
N CYS A 34 -7.93 23.05 4.05
CA CYS A 34 -8.07 23.50 2.66
C CYS A 34 -6.71 23.80 1.99
N LYS A 35 -5.75 24.36 2.73
CA LYS A 35 -4.41 24.67 2.21
C LYS A 35 -3.65 23.41 1.79
N TYR A 36 -3.68 22.35 2.61
CA TYR A 36 -3.01 21.10 2.30
C TYR A 36 -3.66 20.38 1.12
N ILE A 37 -5.00 20.34 1.07
CA ILE A 37 -5.74 19.75 -0.05
C ILE A 37 -5.36 20.45 -1.38
N LYS A 38 -5.31 21.78 -1.41
CA LYS A 38 -4.89 22.55 -2.60
C LYS A 38 -3.44 22.25 -3.00
N TYR A 39 -2.53 22.18 -2.02
CA TYR A 39 -1.13 21.83 -2.27
C TYR A 39 -0.99 20.43 -2.88
N MET A 40 -1.67 19.44 -2.29
CA MET A 40 -1.66 18.07 -2.79
C MET A 40 -2.28 17.98 -4.19
N TYR A 41 -3.36 18.70 -4.45
CA TYR A 41 -3.97 18.73 -5.78
C TYR A 41 -3.04 19.35 -6.82
N SER A 42 -2.29 20.40 -6.47
CA SER A 42 -1.30 20.99 -7.38
C SER A 42 -0.21 19.99 -7.76
N LYS A 43 0.31 19.23 -6.78
CA LYS A 43 1.30 18.17 -7.08
C LYS A 43 0.68 17.06 -7.93
N PHE A 44 -0.51 16.60 -7.57
CA PHE A 44 -1.23 15.57 -8.32
C PHE A 44 -1.47 15.98 -9.77
N LYS A 45 -2.00 17.19 -10.00
CA LYS A 45 -2.30 17.70 -11.35
C LYS A 45 -1.04 17.91 -12.20
N ASN A 46 0.10 18.25 -11.58
CA ASN A 46 1.38 18.34 -12.27
C ASN A 46 1.86 16.97 -12.77
N GLU A 47 1.68 15.91 -11.98
CA GLU A 47 2.14 14.56 -12.33
C GLU A 47 1.15 13.79 -13.23
N CYS A 48 -0.15 14.06 -13.11
CA CYS A 48 -1.19 13.43 -13.93
C CYS A 48 -2.29 14.45 -14.29
N PRO A 49 -2.11 15.21 -15.39
CA PRO A 49 -3.09 16.22 -15.84
C PRO A 49 -4.48 15.64 -16.13
N THR A 50 -4.57 14.35 -16.45
CA THR A 50 -5.82 13.62 -16.76
C THR A 50 -6.71 13.38 -15.55
N GLY A 51 -6.18 13.56 -14.33
CA GLY A 51 -6.87 13.18 -13.10
C GLY A 51 -6.80 11.68 -12.77
N ARG A 52 -6.11 10.88 -13.61
CA ARG A 52 -5.94 9.43 -13.49
C ARG A 52 -4.48 9.11 -13.18
N MET A 53 -4.17 8.90 -11.90
CA MET A 53 -2.82 8.58 -11.47
C MET A 53 -2.55 7.08 -11.65
N ARG A 54 -1.61 6.72 -12.53
CA ARG A 54 -1.04 5.38 -12.65
C ARG A 54 0.23 5.24 -11.80
N ILE A 55 0.73 4.01 -11.65
CA ILE A 55 1.91 3.71 -10.83
C ILE A 55 3.16 4.54 -11.19
N ALA A 56 3.38 4.83 -12.47
CA ALA A 56 4.52 5.65 -12.91
C ALA A 56 4.45 7.08 -12.35
N ASN A 57 3.26 7.68 -12.33
CA ASN A 57 3.02 9.02 -11.80
C ASN A 57 3.13 9.01 -10.25
N PHE A 58 2.62 7.94 -9.62
CA PHE A 58 2.76 7.74 -8.18
C PHE A 58 4.23 7.66 -7.75
N LYS A 59 5.06 6.90 -8.49
CA LYS A 59 6.52 6.83 -8.27
C LYS A 59 7.20 8.19 -8.40
N LYS A 60 6.82 9.02 -9.38
CA LYS A 60 7.38 10.38 -9.51
C LYS A 60 7.00 11.26 -8.33
N MET A 61 5.74 11.21 -7.90
CA MET A 61 5.23 12.06 -6.83
C MET A 61 5.77 11.69 -5.44
N PHE A 62 5.92 10.39 -5.16
CA PHE A 62 6.26 9.89 -3.82
C PHE A 62 7.63 9.22 -3.72
N GLY A 63 8.29 8.91 -4.83
CA GLY A 63 9.50 8.09 -4.85
C GLY A 63 10.66 8.66 -4.02
N SER A 64 10.74 9.98 -3.87
CA SER A 64 11.73 10.62 -2.99
C SER A 64 11.54 10.33 -1.49
N TYR A 65 10.36 9.87 -1.08
CA TYR A 65 10.08 9.44 0.29
C TYR A 65 10.26 7.93 0.49
N PHE A 66 10.47 7.16 -0.58
CA PHE A 66 10.62 5.71 -0.46
C PHE A 66 12.02 5.34 0.04
N PRO A 67 12.12 4.36 0.96
CA PRO A 67 13.40 3.78 1.33
C PRO A 67 14.16 3.26 0.10
N PRO A 68 15.51 3.39 0.03
CA PRO A 68 16.32 2.94 -1.11
C PRO A 68 16.30 1.43 -1.39
N CYS A 69 15.73 0.64 -0.48
CA CYS A 69 15.55 -0.81 -0.58
C CYS A 69 14.19 -1.20 -1.18
N LEU A 70 13.26 -0.25 -1.32
CA LEU A 70 11.91 -0.51 -1.77
C LEU A 70 11.92 -0.98 -3.23
N ASP A 71 11.63 -2.26 -3.43
CA ASP A 71 11.59 -2.87 -4.76
C ASP A 71 10.30 -2.50 -5.51
N ASP A 72 10.33 -2.65 -6.84
CA ASP A 72 9.19 -2.30 -7.69
C ASP A 72 7.93 -3.11 -7.37
N ALA A 73 8.06 -4.33 -6.85
CA ALA A 73 6.93 -5.17 -6.47
C ALA A 73 6.24 -4.63 -5.21
N TYR A 74 7.01 -4.16 -4.23
CA TYR A 74 6.47 -3.53 -3.04
C TYR A 74 5.89 -2.14 -3.34
N VAL A 75 6.49 -1.39 -4.26
CA VAL A 75 5.90 -0.13 -4.75
C VAL A 75 4.56 -0.37 -5.44
N LEU A 76 4.46 -1.45 -6.25
CA LEU A 76 3.18 -1.85 -6.84
C LEU A 76 2.15 -2.20 -5.77
N ARG A 77 2.53 -3.01 -4.77
CA ARG A 77 1.66 -3.32 -3.63
C ARG A 77 1.15 -2.06 -2.93
N LEU A 78 2.06 -1.11 -2.65
CA LEU A 78 1.72 0.17 -2.03
C LEU A 78 0.75 0.97 -2.91
N PHE A 79 1.02 1.08 -4.21
CA PHE A 79 0.14 1.77 -5.15
C PHE A 79 -1.25 1.14 -5.18
N THR A 80 -1.35 -0.19 -5.29
CA THR A 80 -2.64 -0.89 -5.32
C THR A 80 -3.42 -0.67 -4.02
N ALA A 81 -2.75 -0.69 -2.86
CA ALA A 81 -3.36 -0.36 -1.57
C ALA A 81 -3.90 1.08 -1.54
N PHE A 82 -3.14 2.05 -2.05
CA PHE A 82 -3.57 3.44 -2.18
C PHE A 82 -4.78 3.60 -3.13
N ALA A 83 -4.79 2.85 -4.22
CA ALA A 83 -5.83 2.88 -5.25
C ALA A 83 -7.05 2.01 -4.89
N ASN A 84 -7.02 1.29 -3.76
CA ASN A 84 -8.04 0.33 -3.35
C ASN A 84 -8.39 -0.69 -4.46
N GLY A 85 -7.36 -1.30 -5.04
CA GLY A 85 -7.48 -2.34 -6.08
C GLY A 85 -7.67 -1.83 -7.51
N LYS A 86 -7.80 -0.51 -7.70
CA LYS A 86 -7.96 0.08 -9.04
C LYS A 86 -6.61 0.18 -9.76
N GLU A 87 -6.64 0.10 -11.09
CA GLU A 87 -5.45 0.34 -11.93
C GLU A 87 -5.06 1.82 -11.96
N GLU A 88 -6.03 2.71 -11.74
CA GLU A 88 -5.85 4.16 -11.71
C GLU A 88 -6.43 4.73 -10.41
N MET A 89 -5.72 5.68 -9.83
CA MET A 89 -6.12 6.38 -8.61
C MET A 89 -6.58 7.81 -8.94
N THR A 90 -7.78 8.19 -8.47
CA THR A 90 -8.24 9.57 -8.55
C THR A 90 -7.65 10.42 -7.42
N PHE A 91 -7.79 11.76 -7.51
CA PHE A 91 -7.36 12.61 -6.39
C PHE A 91 -8.13 12.31 -5.10
N LYS A 92 -9.41 11.94 -5.19
CA LYS A 92 -10.20 11.52 -4.02
C LYS A 92 -9.59 10.31 -3.34
N ASP A 93 -9.26 9.27 -4.13
CA ASP A 93 -8.67 8.03 -3.61
C ASP A 93 -7.34 8.29 -2.91
N LEU A 94 -6.49 9.15 -3.49
CA LEU A 94 -5.23 9.57 -2.87
C LEU A 94 -5.49 10.22 -1.51
N MET A 95 -6.42 11.17 -1.44
CA MET A 95 -6.73 11.88 -0.21
C MET A 95 -7.33 10.98 0.87
N GLU A 96 -8.20 10.04 0.51
CA GLU A 96 -8.78 9.06 1.43
C GLU A 96 -7.71 8.10 1.98
N SER A 97 -6.81 7.61 1.14
CA SER A 97 -5.71 6.73 1.56
C SER A 97 -4.70 7.47 2.45
N LEU A 98 -4.40 8.74 2.16
CA LEU A 98 -3.59 9.57 3.07
C LEU A 98 -4.30 9.82 4.41
N ALA A 99 -5.62 9.98 4.41
CA ALA A 99 -6.37 10.16 5.64
C ALA A 99 -6.37 8.89 6.51
N LEU A 100 -6.47 7.70 5.89
CA LEU A 100 -6.31 6.41 6.58
C LEU A 100 -4.94 6.30 7.26
N LEU A 101 -3.88 6.75 6.60
CA LEU A 101 -2.52 6.73 7.16
C LEU A 101 -2.31 7.75 8.29
N TYR A 102 -2.98 8.91 8.24
CA TYR A 102 -2.81 9.99 9.22
C TYR A 102 -3.67 9.81 10.49
N LEU A 103 -4.71 8.97 10.45
CA LEU A 103 -5.55 8.64 11.61
C LEU A 103 -5.19 7.22 12.08
N PRO A 104 -4.35 7.04 13.10
CA PRO A 104 -3.93 5.72 13.58
C PRO A 104 -4.96 5.10 14.56
N THR A 105 -6.21 4.93 14.15
CA THR A 105 -7.23 4.20 14.96
C THR A 105 -7.18 2.71 14.66
N PRO A 106 -7.64 1.83 15.57
CA PRO A 106 -7.72 0.40 15.29
C PRO A 106 -8.46 0.06 13.99
N GLU A 107 -9.53 0.78 13.68
CA GLU A 107 -10.35 0.59 12.47
C GLU A 107 -9.62 0.99 11.19
N THR A 108 -8.90 2.10 11.23
CA THR A 108 -8.17 2.65 10.09
C THR A 108 -6.90 1.86 9.84
N ASN A 109 -6.21 1.41 10.89
CA ASN A 109 -5.10 0.47 10.81
C ASN A 109 -5.52 -0.88 10.23
N ALA A 110 -6.67 -1.41 10.67
CA ALA A 110 -7.20 -2.66 10.13
C ALA A 110 -7.46 -2.56 8.63
N VAL A 111 -8.13 -1.49 8.20
CA VAL A 111 -8.38 -1.21 6.77
C VAL A 111 -7.06 -1.09 6.00
N TRP A 112 -6.11 -0.29 6.50
CA TRP A 112 -4.83 -0.11 5.84
C TRP A 112 -4.04 -1.42 5.72
N THR A 113 -4.03 -2.24 6.77
CA THR A 113 -3.37 -3.54 6.79
C THR A 113 -3.99 -4.49 5.75
N ILE A 114 -5.32 -4.55 5.69
CA ILE A 114 -6.04 -5.33 4.68
C ILE A 114 -5.66 -4.89 3.26
N ARG A 115 -5.66 -3.58 2.99
CA ARG A 115 -5.24 -3.02 1.70
C ARG A 115 -3.80 -3.38 1.35
N MET A 116 -2.88 -3.38 2.31
CA MET A 116 -1.50 -3.79 2.07
C MET A 116 -1.35 -5.29 1.76
N ILE A 117 -2.18 -6.14 2.39
CA ILE A 117 -2.15 -7.59 2.16
C ILE A 117 -2.77 -7.93 0.80
N LYS A 118 -3.98 -7.43 0.52
CA LYS A 118 -4.80 -7.83 -0.64
C LYS A 118 -4.79 -6.86 -1.81
N GLY A 119 -4.35 -5.63 -1.61
CA GLY A 119 -4.46 -4.54 -2.57
C GLY A 119 -5.80 -3.79 -2.51
N CYS A 120 -6.83 -4.32 -1.85
CA CYS A 120 -8.13 -3.66 -1.72
C CYS A 120 -8.82 -3.99 -0.40
N ASP A 121 -9.86 -3.22 -0.10
CA ASP A 121 -10.77 -3.44 1.02
C ASP A 121 -11.60 -4.69 0.77
N VAL A 122 -11.23 -5.78 1.45
CA VAL A 122 -11.98 -7.03 1.46
C VAL A 122 -12.39 -7.40 2.88
N GLU A 123 -13.43 -8.22 2.98
CA GLU A 123 -13.95 -8.67 4.27
C GLU A 123 -13.09 -9.76 4.91
N THR A 124 -12.37 -10.55 4.10
CA THR A 124 -11.62 -11.72 4.57
C THR A 124 -10.23 -11.85 3.93
N ILE A 125 -9.28 -12.31 4.74
CA ILE A 125 -7.89 -12.60 4.39
C ILE A 125 -7.63 -14.08 4.63
N THR A 126 -7.05 -14.76 3.64
CA THR A 126 -6.63 -16.17 3.77
C THR A 126 -5.17 -16.26 4.23
N GLU A 127 -4.76 -17.45 4.68
CA GLU A 127 -3.37 -17.70 5.09
C GLU A 127 -2.38 -17.49 3.92
N ALA A 128 -2.78 -17.83 2.70
CA ALA A 128 -1.96 -17.63 1.51
C ALA A 128 -1.72 -16.13 1.22
N ASP A 129 -2.73 -15.29 1.46
CA ASP A 129 -2.61 -13.84 1.28
C ASP A 129 -1.63 -13.24 2.29
N LEU A 130 -1.79 -13.62 3.57
CA LEU A 130 -0.89 -13.18 4.63
C LEU A 130 0.55 -13.65 4.36
N LEU A 131 0.72 -14.89 3.89
CA LEU A 131 2.03 -15.43 3.55
C LEU A 131 2.70 -14.63 2.43
N ALA A 132 1.96 -14.31 1.36
CA ALA A 132 2.48 -13.52 0.25
C ALA A 132 2.92 -12.12 0.72
N PHE A 133 2.14 -11.49 1.61
CA PHE A 133 2.49 -10.22 2.22
C PHE A 133 3.75 -10.33 3.09
N VAL A 134 3.78 -11.26 4.04
CA VAL A 134 4.93 -11.47 4.94
C VAL A 134 6.22 -11.74 4.16
N LYS A 135 6.17 -12.60 3.13
CA LYS A 135 7.31 -12.84 2.22
C LYS A 135 7.80 -11.56 1.55
N SER A 136 6.90 -10.67 1.12
CA SER A 136 7.29 -9.40 0.50
C SER A 136 7.98 -8.45 1.49
N VAL A 137 7.56 -8.45 2.76
CA VAL A 137 8.20 -7.66 3.82
C VAL A 137 9.60 -8.20 4.14
N PHE A 138 9.77 -9.52 4.26
CA PHE A 138 11.09 -10.12 4.51
C PHE A 138 12.07 -9.90 3.36
N ARG A 139 11.59 -9.93 2.11
CA ARG A 139 12.41 -9.61 0.93
C ARG A 139 12.91 -8.17 0.99
N LEU A 140 12.05 -7.23 1.35
CA LEU A 140 12.40 -5.82 1.50
C LEU A 140 13.49 -5.62 2.56
N ALA A 141 13.33 -6.24 3.73
CA ALA A 141 14.29 -6.17 4.83
C ALA A 141 15.67 -6.75 4.47
N MET A 142 15.75 -7.66 3.49
CA MET A 142 17.01 -8.17 2.98
C MET A 142 17.72 -7.24 2.02
N PHE A 143 16.98 -6.56 1.13
CA PHE A 143 17.59 -5.60 0.21
C PHE A 143 18.25 -4.43 0.94
N GLU A 144 17.79 -4.11 2.15
CA GLU A 144 18.49 -3.18 3.04
C GLU A 144 19.87 -3.72 3.47
N LYS A 145 19.98 -5.01 3.81
CA LYS A 145 21.21 -5.62 4.33
C LYS A 145 22.21 -6.04 3.25
N SER A 146 21.75 -6.43 2.06
CA SER A 146 22.61 -6.97 1.00
C SER A 146 23.42 -5.90 0.26
N LYS A 147 23.00 -4.62 0.28
CA LYS A 147 23.80 -3.51 -0.27
C LYS A 147 25.13 -3.31 0.47
N GLU A 148 25.24 -3.76 1.72
CA GLU A 148 26.48 -3.66 2.50
C GLU A 148 27.47 -4.81 2.21
N ASN A 149 27.01 -5.97 1.71
CA ASN A 149 27.86 -7.14 1.53
C ASN A 149 27.66 -7.79 0.15
N ARG A 150 28.68 -7.68 -0.72
CA ARG A 150 28.76 -8.39 -2.00
C ARG A 150 29.11 -9.87 -1.75
N THR A 151 28.17 -10.65 -1.23
CA THR A 151 28.35 -12.11 -1.08
C THR A 151 27.98 -12.84 -2.36
N SER A 152 28.73 -13.90 -2.68
CA SER A 152 28.56 -14.75 -3.85
C SER A 152 27.16 -15.37 -3.98
N ASP A 153 26.68 -15.54 -5.21
CA ASP A 153 25.34 -16.01 -5.61
C ASP A 153 24.79 -17.20 -4.80
N GLY A 154 25.62 -18.23 -4.53
CA GLY A 154 25.19 -19.40 -3.75
C GLY A 154 24.82 -19.11 -2.28
N GLY A 155 25.44 -18.11 -1.66
CA GLY A 155 25.08 -17.67 -0.31
C GLY A 155 23.73 -16.96 -0.28
N PHE A 156 23.39 -16.25 -1.36
CA PHE A 156 22.12 -15.55 -1.49
C PHE A 156 20.94 -16.52 -1.55
N GLN A 157 21.10 -17.64 -2.25
CA GLN A 157 20.06 -18.66 -2.41
C GLN A 157 19.73 -19.39 -1.08
N MET A 158 20.76 -19.69 -0.27
CA MET A 158 20.56 -20.29 1.06
C MET A 158 19.88 -19.30 2.00
N ILE A 159 20.30 -18.01 1.99
CA ILE A 159 19.67 -16.95 2.78
C ILE A 159 18.21 -16.78 2.37
N ASP A 160 17.90 -16.76 1.08
CA ASP A 160 16.53 -16.68 0.58
C ASP A 160 15.69 -17.85 1.11
N THR A 161 16.20 -19.09 1.02
CA THR A 161 15.48 -20.28 1.53
C THR A 161 15.18 -20.18 3.04
N ILE A 162 16.15 -19.73 3.84
CA ILE A 162 15.96 -19.54 5.28
C ILE A 162 14.86 -18.50 5.54
N LEU A 163 14.85 -17.39 4.80
CA LEU A 163 13.84 -16.36 4.94
C LEU A 163 12.46 -16.80 4.49
N GLN A 164 12.38 -17.58 3.40
CA GLN A 164 11.11 -18.17 2.99
C GLN A 164 10.53 -19.01 4.12
N ASN A 165 11.35 -19.80 4.82
CA ASN A 165 10.92 -20.60 5.96
C ASN A 165 10.50 -19.74 7.16
N VAL A 166 11.26 -18.69 7.49
CA VAL A 166 10.92 -17.73 8.55
C VAL A 166 9.60 -17.02 8.22
N ALA A 167 9.40 -16.62 6.97
CA ALA A 167 8.18 -15.98 6.50
C ALA A 167 6.97 -16.93 6.60
N ILE A 168 7.14 -18.22 6.23
CA ILE A 168 6.11 -19.26 6.41
C ILE A 168 5.74 -19.40 7.88
N HIS A 169 6.74 -19.56 8.75
CA HIS A 169 6.49 -19.73 10.17
C HIS A 169 5.83 -18.50 10.81
N ARG A 170 6.32 -17.29 10.50
CA ARG A 170 5.74 -16.04 11.02
C ARG A 170 4.33 -15.83 10.49
N SER A 171 4.09 -16.08 9.20
CA SER A 171 2.74 -16.02 8.61
C SER A 171 1.79 -16.98 9.31
N HIS A 172 2.17 -18.25 9.50
CA HIS A 172 1.32 -19.24 10.15
C HIS A 172 1.02 -18.88 11.60
N GLY A 173 2.04 -18.44 12.36
CA GLY A 173 1.87 -17.98 13.74
C GLY A 173 0.95 -16.77 13.85
N THR A 174 1.15 -15.76 13.01
CA THR A 174 0.28 -14.58 12.94
C THR A 174 -1.13 -14.95 12.51
N PHE A 175 -1.28 -15.85 11.54
CA PHE A 175 -2.59 -16.30 11.08
C PHE A 175 -3.39 -16.95 12.20
N LYS A 176 -2.77 -17.91 12.89
CA LYS A 176 -3.37 -18.60 14.04
C LYS A 176 -3.71 -17.66 15.20
N ALA A 177 -2.92 -16.60 15.41
CA ALA A 177 -3.20 -15.60 16.44
C ALA A 177 -4.38 -14.67 16.09
N LEU A 178 -4.61 -14.43 14.80
CA LEU A 178 -5.65 -13.54 14.30
C LEU A 178 -6.98 -14.26 14.00
N ASP A 179 -6.95 -15.49 13.46
CA ASP A 179 -8.15 -16.32 13.21
C ASP A 179 -8.69 -16.90 14.52
N LYS A 180 -9.27 -16.04 15.36
CA LYS A 180 -9.82 -16.41 16.66
C LYS A 180 -11.03 -17.34 16.55
N HIS A 181 -11.71 -17.32 15.40
CA HIS A 181 -12.88 -18.15 15.15
C HIS A 181 -12.50 -19.54 14.61
N GLY A 182 -11.25 -19.74 14.17
CA GLY A 182 -10.75 -21.00 13.61
C GLY A 182 -11.46 -21.38 12.31
N ASN A 183 -11.93 -20.40 11.55
CA ASN A 183 -12.73 -20.63 10.34
C ASN A 183 -11.88 -20.58 9.05
N GLY A 184 -10.56 -20.37 9.18
CA GLY A 184 -9.64 -20.26 8.06
C GLY A 184 -9.59 -18.89 7.40
N TYR A 185 -10.18 -17.86 8.02
CA TYR A 185 -10.21 -16.48 7.52
C TYR A 185 -9.97 -15.48 8.64
N ILE A 186 -9.14 -14.48 8.36
CA ILE A 186 -9.01 -13.29 9.21
C ILE A 186 -9.94 -12.22 8.64
N CYS A 187 -10.84 -11.69 9.46
CA CYS A 187 -11.74 -10.62 9.06
C CYS A 187 -11.30 -9.26 9.64
N LYS A 188 -11.94 -8.18 9.17
CA LYS A 188 -11.62 -6.84 9.65
C LYS A 188 -11.73 -6.70 11.17
N SER A 189 -12.72 -7.32 11.81
CA SER A 189 -12.85 -7.27 13.26
C SER A 189 -11.70 -7.97 13.99
N ASP A 190 -11.08 -8.99 13.40
CA ASP A 190 -9.90 -9.64 14.00
C ASP A 190 -8.72 -8.67 14.05
N PHE A 191 -8.49 -7.92 12.98
CA PHE A 191 -7.48 -6.85 12.97
C PHE A 191 -7.82 -5.72 13.93
N VAL A 192 -9.08 -5.26 13.96
CA VAL A 192 -9.50 -4.21 14.91
C VAL A 192 -9.25 -4.65 16.34
N ASN A 193 -9.66 -5.88 16.70
CA ASN A 193 -9.41 -6.44 18.01
C ASN A 193 -7.92 -6.55 18.32
N PHE A 194 -7.10 -6.94 17.34
CA PHE A 194 -5.65 -6.98 17.48
C PHE A 194 -5.06 -5.59 17.78
N PHE A 195 -5.42 -4.57 17.00
CA PHE A 195 -4.95 -3.20 17.20
C PHE A 195 -5.50 -2.52 18.46
N GLN A 196 -6.62 -2.99 18.99
CA GLN A 196 -7.16 -2.54 20.28
C GLN A 196 -6.37 -3.12 21.46
N VAL A 197 -5.96 -4.40 21.37
CA VAL A 197 -5.22 -5.09 22.44
C VAL A 197 -3.75 -4.70 22.43
N HIS A 198 -3.18 -4.54 21.24
CA HIS A 198 -1.79 -4.15 21.06
C HIS A 198 -1.75 -2.68 20.63
N HIS A 199 -1.47 -1.78 21.58
CA HIS A 199 -1.06 -0.41 21.25
C HIS A 199 0.10 -0.47 20.24
N PHE A 200 0.19 0.53 19.34
CA PHE A 200 0.92 0.57 18.05
C PHE A 200 2.39 0.09 18.01
N ASP A 201 2.97 -0.32 19.13
CA ASP A 201 4.37 -0.74 19.25
C ASP A 201 4.63 -2.21 18.86
N ALA A 202 3.61 -3.06 18.70
CA ALA A 202 3.85 -4.52 18.61
C ALA A 202 4.04 -5.12 17.19
N ILE A 203 3.86 -4.37 16.09
CA ILE A 203 3.96 -4.96 14.73
C ILE A 203 5.39 -4.97 14.19
N LEU A 204 6.28 -4.12 14.72
CA LEU A 204 7.66 -3.95 14.25
C LEU A 204 8.74 -4.43 15.23
N GLU A 205 8.34 -5.03 16.36
CA GLU A 205 9.25 -5.85 17.20
C GLU A 205 9.23 -7.34 16.75
#